data_AF-A0A104E8F3-F1
#
_entry.id   AF-A0A104E8F3-F1
#
_cell.length_a   1.000
_cell.length_b   1.000
_cell.length_c   1.000
_cell.angle_alpha   90.00
_cell.angle_beta   90.00
_cell.angle_gamma   90.00
#
_symmetry.space_group_name_H-M   'P 1'
#
loop_
_entity.id
_entity.type
_entity.pdbx_description
1 polymer ?
#
loop_
_entity_poly.entity_id
_entity_poly.type
_entity_poly.pdbx_seq_one_letter_code
_entity_poly.pdbx_strand_id
1 'polypeptide(L)'
;MHFTLRVGPDWASQIQRIRNAVSEDTNLIRFDNTFYRVCKTSDPAPAFGLTLLPSVGAESGLVLRMHMNDLYVETIDAQPFTRYASTLSSWLPADITLDNAIRGLLRKDQRVLQGDRRFVMQSLVVLCVAESLRFDRIATEFEQAFRSMNGMLRGVPPRLKLQSWEDMAKKWGQTSERIFAALSDEARTIALKERALLSQQERRFSERVSTASLGDEYADIASNIRLLKRPKGTPPGGLRRTKSG
;
A
#
# COMPACT_ATOMS: atom_id res chain seq x y z
N MET A 1 13.27 -5.27 -10.47
CA MET A 1 11.88 -5.71 -10.71
C MET A 1 11.06 -4.50 -11.15
N HIS A 2 10.25 -4.64 -12.19
CA HIS A 2 9.45 -3.54 -12.74
C HIS A 2 8.05 -4.03 -13.08
N PHE A 3 7.04 -3.21 -12.79
CA PHE A 3 5.63 -3.53 -13.06
C PHE A 3 4.96 -2.45 -13.90
N THR A 4 3.85 -2.81 -14.51
CA THR A 4 2.94 -1.88 -15.18
C THR A 4 1.60 -1.94 -14.47
N LEU A 5 1.04 -0.78 -14.13
CA LEU A 5 -0.27 -0.63 -13.50
C LEU A 5 -1.08 0.36 -14.32
N ARG A 6 -2.22 -0.08 -14.86
CA ARG A 6 -3.12 0.78 -15.63
C ARG A 6 -4.35 1.13 -14.79
N VAL A 7 -4.72 2.41 -14.76
CA VAL A 7 -6.00 2.84 -14.17
C VAL A 7 -7.14 2.17 -14.93
N GLY A 8 -7.97 1.38 -14.25
CA GLY A 8 -8.95 0.56 -14.97
C GLY A 8 -9.89 -0.25 -14.06
N PRO A 9 -10.82 -0.99 -14.67
CA PRO A 9 -11.81 -1.78 -13.95
C PRO A 9 -11.26 -3.04 -13.29
N ASP A 10 -9.98 -3.38 -13.51
CA ASP A 10 -9.26 -4.51 -12.90
C ASP A 10 -8.17 -4.04 -11.91
N TRP A 11 -8.27 -2.79 -11.43
CA TRP A 11 -7.29 -2.17 -10.54
C TRP A 11 -6.97 -3.03 -9.31
N ALA A 12 -7.98 -3.55 -8.62
CA ALA A 12 -7.74 -4.33 -7.41
C ALA A 12 -6.98 -5.62 -7.70
N SER A 13 -7.29 -6.29 -8.83
CA SER A 13 -6.55 -7.48 -9.28
C SER A 13 -5.11 -7.15 -9.70
N GLN A 14 -4.87 -6.04 -10.39
CA GLN A 14 -3.51 -5.59 -10.74
C GLN A 14 -2.69 -5.30 -9.47
N ILE A 15 -3.27 -4.56 -8.52
CA ILE A 15 -2.66 -4.26 -7.21
C ILE A 15 -2.34 -5.54 -6.45
N GLN A 16 -3.26 -6.50 -6.42
CA GLN A 16 -3.03 -7.78 -5.75
C GLN A 16 -1.83 -8.53 -6.35
N ARG A 17 -1.69 -8.55 -7.69
CA ARG A 17 -0.54 -9.18 -8.35
C ARG A 17 0.77 -8.50 -7.98
N ILE A 18 0.83 -7.17 -8.04
CA ILE A 18 2.03 -6.41 -7.66
C ILE A 18 2.36 -6.65 -6.19
N ARG A 19 1.38 -6.50 -5.31
CA ARG A 19 1.52 -6.74 -3.86
C ARG A 19 2.09 -8.12 -3.59
N ASN A 20 1.54 -9.17 -4.20
CA ASN A 20 2.01 -10.54 -4.01
C ASN A 20 3.47 -10.73 -4.44
N ALA A 21 3.91 -10.04 -5.50
CA ALA A 21 5.28 -10.15 -5.99
C ALA A 21 6.31 -9.37 -5.13
N VAL A 22 5.90 -8.26 -4.50
CA VAL A 22 6.80 -7.38 -3.71
C VAL A 22 6.75 -7.61 -2.20
N SER A 23 6.01 -8.60 -1.72
CA SER A 23 5.85 -8.89 -0.29
C SER A 23 5.82 -10.39 0.00
N GLU A 24 5.95 -10.77 1.26
CA GLU A 24 5.93 -12.17 1.71
C GLU A 24 4.56 -12.55 2.25
N ASP A 25 4.16 -13.81 2.05
CA ASP A 25 3.00 -14.39 2.73
C ASP A 25 3.29 -14.50 4.23
N THR A 26 2.32 -14.12 5.05
CA THR A 26 2.31 -14.48 6.46
C THR A 26 1.31 -15.60 6.68
N ASN A 27 1.47 -16.34 7.77
CA ASN A 27 0.43 -17.27 8.21
C ASN A 27 -0.53 -16.63 9.23
N LEU A 28 -0.64 -15.30 9.21
CA LEU A 28 -1.49 -14.56 10.14
C LEU A 28 -2.87 -14.39 9.53
N ILE A 29 -3.88 -14.98 10.17
CA ILE A 29 -5.26 -14.97 9.69
C ILE A 29 -5.91 -13.64 10.06
N ARG A 30 -6.50 -13.00 9.04
CA ARG A 30 -7.30 -11.77 9.09
C ARG A 30 -8.73 -12.06 9.57
N PHE A 31 -9.47 -11.01 9.86
CA PHE A 31 -10.88 -11.07 10.22
C PHE A 31 -11.75 -11.81 9.16
N ASP A 32 -11.44 -11.63 7.87
CA ASP A 32 -12.14 -12.21 6.72
C ASP A 32 -11.69 -13.64 6.36
N ASN A 33 -10.93 -14.29 7.25
CA ASN A 33 -10.31 -15.61 7.05
C ASN A 33 -9.25 -15.68 5.94
N THR A 34 -8.87 -14.54 5.34
CA THR A 34 -7.71 -14.47 4.46
C THR A 34 -6.44 -14.21 5.28
N PHE A 35 -5.27 -14.13 4.64
CA PHE A 35 -4.00 -13.93 5.33
C PHE A 35 -3.43 -12.53 5.13
N TYR A 36 -2.81 -11.96 6.16
CA TYR A 36 -1.96 -10.78 5.99
C TYR A 36 -0.73 -11.13 5.15
N ARG A 37 -0.15 -10.10 4.51
CA ARG A 37 1.19 -10.12 3.93
C ARG A 37 2.10 -9.21 4.74
N VAL A 38 3.41 -9.35 4.58
CA VAL A 38 4.39 -8.47 5.21
C VAL A 38 5.40 -7.97 4.17
N CYS A 39 5.86 -6.72 4.30
CA CYS A 39 6.89 -6.16 3.42
C CYS A 39 8.17 -7.03 3.43
N LYS A 40 9.12 -6.84 2.51
CA LYS A 40 10.38 -7.62 2.51
C LYS A 40 11.41 -7.07 3.50
N THR A 41 12.34 -7.92 3.95
CA THR A 41 13.33 -7.65 5.01
C THR A 41 14.68 -7.17 4.53
N SER A 42 14.93 -7.11 3.23
CA SER A 42 16.28 -6.89 2.72
C SER A 42 16.85 -5.56 3.21
N ASP A 43 18.11 -5.60 3.62
CA ASP A 43 18.91 -4.42 3.92
C ASP A 43 20.19 -4.46 3.06
N PRO A 44 20.37 -3.51 2.12
CA PRO A 44 19.41 -2.48 1.75
C PRO A 44 18.19 -3.08 1.05
N ALA A 45 17.00 -2.53 1.34
CA ALA A 45 15.77 -2.99 0.72
C ALA A 45 15.81 -2.63 -0.77
N PRO A 46 15.71 -3.60 -1.69
CA PRO A 46 15.65 -3.31 -3.10
C PRO A 46 14.40 -2.48 -3.37
N ALA A 47 14.56 -1.45 -4.19
CA ALA A 47 13.43 -0.75 -4.74
C ALA A 47 12.89 -1.52 -5.97
N PHE A 48 11.59 -1.36 -6.24
CA PHE A 48 10.98 -1.78 -7.49
C PHE A 48 10.46 -0.58 -8.27
N GLY A 49 10.41 -0.72 -9.59
CA GLY A 49 9.79 0.26 -10.47
C GLY A 49 8.33 -0.10 -10.76
N LEU A 50 7.51 0.93 -10.97
CA LEU A 50 6.12 0.81 -11.37
C LEU A 50 5.81 1.90 -12.41
N THR A 51 5.42 1.50 -13.62
CA THR A 51 4.87 2.43 -14.60
C THR A 51 3.36 2.52 -14.42
N LEU A 52 2.88 3.68 -14.00
CA LEU A 52 1.45 3.99 -13.86
C LEU A 52 0.91 4.61 -15.15
N LEU A 53 0.01 3.90 -15.80
CA LEU A 53 -0.63 4.31 -17.06
C LEU A 53 -2.05 4.84 -16.81
N PRO A 54 -2.48 5.90 -17.52
CA PRO A 54 -3.87 6.33 -17.48
C PRO A 54 -4.78 5.29 -18.14
N SER A 55 -6.08 5.41 -17.93
CA SER A 55 -7.07 4.45 -18.41
C SER A 55 -7.09 4.31 -19.94
N VAL A 56 -6.90 5.41 -20.67
CA VAL A 56 -7.00 5.44 -22.14
C VAL A 56 -5.84 6.23 -22.77
N GLY A 57 -5.31 5.73 -23.89
CA GLY A 57 -4.65 6.57 -24.90
C GLY A 57 -3.26 7.12 -24.54
N ALA A 58 -2.53 6.53 -23.59
CA ALA A 58 -1.11 6.82 -23.41
C ALA A 58 -0.27 5.54 -23.44
N GLU A 59 0.75 5.57 -24.29
CA GLU A 59 1.80 4.54 -24.41
C GLU A 59 2.89 4.71 -23.33
N SER A 60 3.02 5.92 -22.76
CA SER A 60 3.92 6.23 -21.65
C SER A 60 3.13 6.54 -20.37
N GLY A 61 3.73 6.21 -19.23
CA GLY A 61 3.15 6.38 -17.91
C GLY A 61 4.13 7.04 -16.95
N LEU A 62 3.60 7.46 -15.80
CA LEU A 62 4.44 7.96 -14.70
C LEU A 62 5.25 6.82 -14.13
N VAL A 63 6.55 7.00 -13.96
CA VAL A 63 7.43 6.00 -13.38
C VAL A 63 7.60 6.28 -11.89
N LEU A 64 7.13 5.37 -11.06
CA LEU A 64 7.35 5.39 -9.62
C LEU A 64 8.47 4.43 -9.27
N ARG A 65 9.33 4.82 -8.33
CA ARG A 65 10.28 3.94 -7.67
C ARG A 65 9.90 3.82 -6.21
N MET A 66 9.77 2.59 -5.71
CA MET A 66 9.22 2.31 -4.37
C MET A 66 10.09 1.31 -3.60
N HIS A 67 10.25 1.50 -2.30
CA HIS A 67 10.99 0.56 -1.46
C HIS A 67 10.14 -0.67 -1.12
N MET A 68 10.71 -1.88 -1.19
CA MET A 68 9.98 -3.12 -0.85
C MET A 68 9.74 -3.33 0.66
N ASN A 69 10.44 -2.60 1.53
CA ASN A 69 10.35 -2.74 2.98
C ASN A 69 9.23 -1.91 3.63
N ASP A 70 8.80 -0.81 3.00
CA ASP A 70 7.74 0.08 3.52
C ASP A 70 6.78 0.63 2.46
N LEU A 71 7.00 0.31 1.18
CA LEU A 71 6.24 0.82 0.04
C LEU A 71 6.23 2.35 -0.06
N TYR A 72 7.16 3.05 0.56
CA TYR A 72 7.33 4.47 0.31
C TYR A 72 7.86 4.69 -1.09
N VAL A 73 7.30 5.70 -1.74
CA VAL A 73 7.72 6.15 -3.07
C VAL A 73 8.97 7.01 -2.88
N GLU A 74 10.08 6.55 -3.45
CA GLU A 74 11.37 7.24 -3.47
C GLU A 74 11.37 8.34 -4.53
N THR A 75 10.90 8.02 -5.74
CA THR A 75 10.85 8.97 -6.86
C THR A 75 9.59 8.82 -7.70
N ILE A 76 9.20 9.92 -8.35
CA ILE A 76 8.17 9.99 -9.39
C ILE A 76 8.81 10.68 -10.61
N ASP A 77 8.91 9.98 -11.73
CA ASP A 77 9.64 10.40 -12.94
C ASP A 77 11.06 10.90 -12.63
N ALA A 78 11.81 10.10 -11.86
CA ALA A 78 13.16 10.39 -11.39
C ALA A 78 13.30 11.63 -10.48
N GLN A 79 12.20 12.30 -10.12
CA GLN A 79 12.20 13.38 -9.14
C GLN A 79 11.98 12.80 -7.73
N PRO A 80 12.79 13.18 -6.73
CA PRO A 80 12.59 12.75 -5.35
C PRO A 80 11.20 13.10 -4.83
N PHE A 81 10.60 12.17 -4.09
CA PHE A 81 9.34 12.37 -3.39
C PHE A 81 9.49 11.89 -1.96
N THR A 82 9.11 12.72 -0.98
CA THR A 82 9.37 12.42 0.44
C THR A 82 8.11 12.01 1.18
N ARG A 83 7.04 12.79 1.05
CA ARG A 83 5.74 12.54 1.70
C ARG A 83 4.62 13.12 0.86
N TYR A 84 3.47 12.46 0.83
CA TYR A 84 2.27 13.04 0.26
C TYR A 84 1.56 13.96 1.28
N ALA A 85 0.73 14.88 0.79
CA ALA A 85 0.03 15.86 1.60
C ALA A 85 -0.90 15.20 2.63
N SER A 86 -0.74 15.56 3.91
CA SER A 86 -1.54 15.01 5.03
C SER A 86 -2.99 15.51 5.08
N THR A 87 -3.30 16.53 4.28
CA THR A 87 -4.61 17.16 4.13
C THR A 87 -5.08 17.14 2.68
N LEU A 88 -4.57 16.23 1.85
CA LEU A 88 -4.81 16.18 0.40
C LEU A 88 -6.30 16.35 0.02
N SER A 89 -7.19 15.69 0.76
CA SER A 89 -8.65 15.77 0.63
C SER A 89 -9.22 17.19 0.72
N SER A 90 -8.55 18.11 1.42
CA SER A 90 -8.95 19.53 1.56
C SER A 90 -8.49 20.40 0.39
N TRP A 91 -7.50 19.95 -0.39
CA TRP A 91 -6.88 20.73 -1.46
C TRP A 91 -7.36 20.31 -2.85
N LEU A 92 -7.97 19.12 -2.95
CA LEU A 92 -8.39 18.54 -4.21
C LEU A 92 -9.83 18.92 -4.56
N PRO A 93 -10.09 19.39 -5.79
CA PRO A 93 -11.44 19.46 -6.32
C PRO A 93 -12.13 18.10 -6.28
N ALA A 94 -13.45 18.09 -6.05
CA ALA A 94 -14.22 16.86 -5.91
C ALA A 94 -14.25 15.98 -7.19
N ASP A 95 -13.97 16.58 -8.35
CA ASP A 95 -14.00 15.97 -9.68
C ASP A 95 -12.62 15.52 -10.19
N ILE A 96 -11.56 15.71 -9.41
CA ILE A 96 -10.22 15.28 -9.82
C ILE A 96 -10.13 13.76 -9.90
N THR A 97 -9.58 13.26 -11.01
CA THR A 97 -9.36 11.83 -11.23
C THR A 97 -7.88 11.49 -11.24
N LEU A 98 -7.55 10.22 -11.00
CA LEU A 98 -6.17 9.75 -11.13
C LEU A 98 -5.66 9.92 -12.57
N ASP A 99 -6.51 9.76 -13.58
CA ASP A 99 -6.15 10.04 -14.99
C ASP A 99 -5.75 11.50 -15.20
N ASN A 100 -6.49 12.45 -14.61
CA ASN A 100 -6.17 13.87 -14.70
C ASN A 100 -4.82 14.17 -14.04
N ALA A 101 -4.54 13.56 -12.89
CA ALA A 101 -3.25 13.69 -12.21
C ALA A 101 -2.10 13.11 -13.03
N ILE A 102 -2.26 11.89 -13.56
CA ILE A 102 -1.25 11.23 -14.41
C ILE A 102 -0.94 12.09 -15.63
N ARG A 103 -1.97 12.46 -16.41
CA ARG A 103 -1.81 13.26 -17.63
C ARG A 103 -1.22 14.63 -17.31
N GLY A 104 -1.63 15.26 -16.21
CA GLY A 104 -1.08 16.53 -15.77
C GLY A 104 0.43 16.42 -15.52
N LEU A 105 0.84 15.44 -14.74
CA LEU A 105 2.25 15.24 -14.39
C LEU A 105 3.14 14.84 -15.58
N LEU A 106 2.57 14.14 -16.58
CA LEU A 106 3.26 13.77 -17.82
C LEU A 106 3.46 14.94 -18.80
N ARG A 107 2.74 16.06 -18.66
CA ARG A 107 2.90 17.21 -19.56
C ARG A 107 4.30 17.79 -19.40
N LYS A 108 5.05 17.81 -20.51
CA LYS A 108 6.43 18.34 -20.58
C LYS A 108 6.50 19.85 -20.37
N ASP A 109 5.39 20.57 -20.56
CA ASP A 109 5.30 21.98 -20.19
C ASP A 109 5.13 22.13 -18.67
N GLN A 110 6.24 21.91 -17.96
CA GLN A 110 6.34 22.01 -16.51
C GLN A 110 6.08 23.43 -15.99
N ARG A 111 5.88 24.43 -16.87
CA ARG A 111 5.52 25.80 -16.47
C ARG A 111 4.08 25.92 -15.97
N VAL A 112 3.20 24.97 -16.34
CA VAL A 112 1.75 25.01 -16.01
C VAL A 112 1.42 24.28 -14.70
N LEU A 113 2.25 23.34 -14.26
CA LEU A 113 2.09 22.59 -13.00
C LEU A 113 3.32 22.81 -12.12
N GLN A 114 3.39 23.98 -11.48
CA GLN A 114 4.42 24.31 -10.50
C GLN A 114 3.86 24.36 -9.09
N GLY A 115 4.78 24.27 -8.11
CA GLY A 115 4.48 24.39 -6.69
C GLY A 115 3.44 23.39 -6.19
N ASP A 116 2.50 23.89 -5.39
CA ASP A 116 1.53 23.10 -4.63
C ASP A 116 0.67 22.20 -5.53
N ARG A 117 0.31 22.64 -6.73
CA ARG A 117 -0.54 21.85 -7.62
C ARG A 117 0.16 20.57 -8.10
N ARG A 118 1.45 20.63 -8.41
CA ARG A 118 2.24 19.44 -8.77
C ARG A 118 2.33 18.48 -7.59
N PHE A 119 2.64 19.02 -6.41
CA PHE A 119 2.74 18.25 -5.18
C PHE A 119 1.43 17.55 -4.82
N VAL A 120 0.30 18.23 -4.98
CA VAL A 120 -1.05 17.69 -4.77
C VAL A 120 -1.35 16.55 -5.76
N MET A 121 -1.02 16.69 -7.04
CA MET A 121 -1.21 15.61 -8.03
C MET A 121 -0.30 14.40 -7.75
N GLN A 122 0.96 14.64 -7.38
CA GLN A 122 1.88 13.59 -6.94
C GLN A 122 1.34 12.87 -5.70
N SER A 123 0.82 13.64 -4.74
CA SER A 123 0.21 13.11 -3.52
C SER A 123 -0.98 12.22 -3.81
N LEU A 124 -1.85 12.59 -4.76
CA LEU A 124 -2.97 11.76 -5.20
C LEU A 124 -2.49 10.46 -5.84
N VAL A 125 -1.47 10.53 -6.71
CA VAL A 125 -0.86 9.34 -7.32
C VAL A 125 -0.34 8.40 -6.25
N VAL A 126 0.42 8.91 -5.27
CA VAL A 126 0.97 8.09 -4.18
C VAL A 126 -0.13 7.51 -3.30
N LEU A 127 -1.14 8.30 -2.93
CA LEU A 127 -2.26 7.81 -2.12
C LEU A 127 -2.98 6.66 -2.83
N CYS A 128 -3.33 6.83 -4.11
CA CYS A 128 -4.01 5.79 -4.88
C CYS A 128 -3.16 4.52 -5.02
N VAL A 129 -1.86 4.65 -5.33
CA VAL A 129 -0.99 3.50 -5.61
C VAL A 129 -0.50 2.82 -4.31
N ALA A 130 0.20 3.55 -3.46
CA ALA A 130 0.86 2.99 -2.28
C ALA A 130 -0.17 2.49 -1.26
N GLU A 131 -1.27 3.23 -1.06
CA GLU A 131 -2.29 2.79 -0.11
C GLU A 131 -3.16 1.66 -0.68
N SER A 132 -3.38 1.58 -2.00
CA SER A 132 -3.97 0.36 -2.59
C SER A 132 -3.07 -0.86 -2.36
N LEU A 133 -1.74 -0.73 -2.41
CA LEU A 133 -0.83 -1.83 -2.09
C LEU A 133 -0.90 -2.22 -0.60
N ARG A 134 -1.22 -1.30 0.30
CA ARG A 134 -1.31 -1.58 1.75
C ARG A 134 -2.67 -2.11 2.19
N PHE A 135 -3.75 -1.60 1.61
CA PHE A 135 -5.13 -1.85 2.02
C PHE A 135 -5.94 -2.46 0.88
N ASP A 136 -6.57 -3.61 1.11
CA ASP A 136 -7.52 -4.20 0.15
C ASP A 136 -8.70 -3.27 -0.07
N ARG A 137 -9.18 -2.65 1.00
CA ARG A 137 -10.32 -1.73 0.97
C ARG A 137 -10.11 -0.58 -0.02
N ILE A 138 -8.94 0.06 0.00
CA ILE A 138 -8.63 1.19 -0.88
C ILE A 138 -8.56 0.71 -2.34
N ALA A 139 -7.93 -0.43 -2.60
CA ALA A 139 -7.87 -1.00 -3.94
C ALA A 139 -9.28 -1.31 -4.50
N THR A 140 -10.15 -1.93 -3.69
CA THR A 140 -11.53 -2.24 -4.06
C THR A 140 -12.38 -0.97 -4.24
N GLU A 141 -12.30 -0.02 -3.32
CA GLU A 141 -13.09 1.21 -3.41
C GLU A 141 -12.64 2.09 -4.57
N PHE A 142 -11.34 2.12 -4.89
CA PHE A 142 -10.83 2.79 -6.08
C PHE A 142 -11.41 2.16 -7.36
N GLU A 143 -11.39 0.83 -7.47
CA GLU A 143 -11.96 0.12 -8.61
C GLU A 143 -13.46 0.39 -8.76
N GLN A 144 -14.21 0.36 -7.65
CA GLN A 144 -15.64 0.64 -7.63
C GLN A 144 -15.94 2.08 -8.05
N ALA A 145 -15.19 3.06 -7.56
CA ALA A 145 -15.30 4.46 -7.96
C ALA A 145 -15.01 4.61 -9.46
N PHE A 146 -13.96 3.96 -9.98
CA PHE A 146 -13.63 3.96 -11.40
C PHE A 146 -14.75 3.37 -12.26
N ARG A 147 -15.25 2.18 -11.90
CA ARG A 147 -16.38 1.54 -12.59
C ARG A 147 -17.63 2.42 -12.58
N SER A 148 -17.92 3.11 -11.47
CA SER A 148 -19.03 4.05 -11.35
C SER A 148 -18.86 5.28 -12.25
N MET A 149 -17.69 5.92 -12.23
CA MET A 149 -17.36 7.06 -13.10
C MET A 149 -17.52 6.75 -14.60
N ASN A 150 -17.32 5.48 -14.99
CA ASN A 150 -17.46 5.01 -16.36
C ASN A 150 -18.82 4.34 -16.65
N GLY A 151 -19.80 4.47 -15.75
CA GLY A 151 -21.15 3.93 -15.94
C GLY A 151 -21.27 2.39 -15.87
N MET A 152 -20.21 1.68 -15.47
CA MET A 152 -20.17 0.22 -15.36
C MET A 152 -20.75 -0.30 -14.03
N LEU A 153 -20.95 0.59 -13.04
CA LEU A 153 -21.47 0.23 -11.72
C LEU A 153 -22.49 1.27 -11.26
N ARG A 154 -23.71 0.80 -10.96
CA ARG A 154 -24.80 1.64 -10.42
C ARG A 154 -24.84 1.56 -8.89
N GLY A 155 -25.36 2.61 -8.25
CA GLY A 155 -25.54 2.66 -6.79
C GLY A 155 -24.30 2.99 -5.97
N VAL A 156 -23.12 3.08 -6.59
CA VAL A 156 -21.89 3.57 -5.95
C VAL A 156 -21.62 5.00 -6.42
N PRO A 157 -21.31 5.95 -5.52
CA PRO A 157 -20.94 7.31 -5.92
C PRO A 157 -19.67 7.35 -6.80
N PRO A 158 -19.66 8.13 -7.90
CA PRO A 158 -18.52 8.23 -8.82
C PRO A 158 -17.42 9.17 -8.26
N ARG A 159 -16.97 8.93 -7.03
CA ARG A 159 -15.98 9.78 -6.34
C ARG A 159 -15.04 8.97 -5.45
N LEU A 160 -13.81 9.46 -5.31
CA LEU A 160 -12.81 8.86 -4.43
C LEU A 160 -13.08 9.25 -2.96
N LYS A 161 -12.86 8.32 -2.03
CA LYS A 161 -13.07 8.54 -0.58
C LYS A 161 -11.80 9.02 0.12
N LEU A 162 -11.18 10.06 -0.42
CA LEU A 162 -9.82 10.48 -0.07
C LEU A 162 -9.61 10.71 1.44
N GLN A 163 -10.56 11.37 2.11
CA GLN A 163 -10.46 11.63 3.56
C GLN A 163 -10.36 10.33 4.37
N SER A 164 -11.26 9.37 4.11
CA SER A 164 -11.23 8.06 4.79
C SER A 164 -9.95 7.28 4.49
N TRP A 165 -9.45 7.37 3.25
CA TRP A 165 -8.19 6.72 2.86
C TRP A 165 -6.98 7.34 3.57
N GLU A 166 -6.92 8.67 3.67
CA GLU A 166 -5.88 9.40 4.41
C GLU A 166 -5.87 9.02 5.89
N ASP A 167 -7.05 8.94 6.51
CA ASP A 167 -7.17 8.61 7.94
C ASP A 167 -6.69 7.19 8.24
N MET A 168 -6.98 6.23 7.36
CA MET A 168 -6.43 4.86 7.46
C MET A 168 -4.91 4.87 7.23
N ALA A 169 -4.44 5.55 6.19
CA ALA A 169 -3.04 5.52 5.79
C ALA A 169 -2.10 6.09 6.86
N LYS A 170 -2.51 7.16 7.56
CA LYS A 170 -1.77 7.76 8.70
C LYS A 170 -1.51 6.75 9.82
N LYS A 171 -2.38 5.76 9.99
CA LYS A 171 -2.35 4.78 11.08
C LYS A 171 -1.78 3.44 10.64
N TRP A 172 -1.42 3.24 9.37
CA TRP A 172 -0.91 1.97 8.85
C TRP A 172 0.26 1.40 9.66
N GLY A 173 1.26 2.24 9.97
CA GLY A 173 2.43 1.82 10.73
C GLY A 173 2.09 1.39 12.15
N GLN A 174 1.36 2.22 12.89
CA GLN A 174 0.94 1.93 14.27
C GLN A 174 0.01 0.72 14.34
N THR A 175 -0.89 0.56 13.38
CA THR A 175 -1.79 -0.60 13.30
C THR A 175 -0.97 -1.88 13.04
N SER A 176 0.03 -1.83 12.15
CA SER A 176 0.93 -2.96 11.91
C SER A 176 1.68 -3.35 13.18
N GLU A 177 2.23 -2.37 13.91
CA GLU A 177 2.93 -2.61 15.19
C GLU A 177 2.01 -3.25 16.24
N ARG A 178 0.77 -2.76 16.37
CA ARG A 178 -0.23 -3.34 17.28
C ARG A 178 -0.62 -4.76 16.90
N ILE A 179 -0.79 -5.03 15.60
CA ILE A 179 -1.04 -6.39 15.11
C ILE A 179 0.11 -7.31 15.54
N PHE A 180 1.37 -6.93 15.31
CA PHE A 180 2.50 -7.75 15.74
C PHE A 180 2.61 -7.91 17.26
N ALA A 181 2.28 -6.87 18.03
CA ALA A 181 2.28 -6.90 19.49
C ALA A 181 1.20 -7.82 20.06
N ALA A 182 0.07 -7.97 19.37
CA ALA A 182 -1.05 -8.83 19.75
C ALA A 182 -0.79 -10.33 19.48
N LEU A 183 0.26 -10.66 18.72
CA LEU A 183 0.61 -12.04 18.37
C LEU A 183 1.46 -12.71 19.43
N SER A 184 1.36 -14.05 19.49
CA SER A 184 2.33 -14.88 20.19
C SER A 184 3.75 -14.68 19.64
N ASP A 185 4.76 -14.98 20.47
CA ASP A 185 6.16 -14.88 20.07
C ASP A 185 6.50 -15.84 18.92
N GLU A 186 5.87 -17.02 18.88
CA GLU A 186 6.01 -17.99 17.78
C GLU A 186 5.46 -17.42 16.47
N ALA A 187 4.23 -16.91 16.47
CA ALA A 187 3.61 -16.32 15.29
C ALA A 187 4.40 -15.12 14.78
N ARG A 188 4.88 -14.26 15.68
CA ARG A 188 5.72 -13.11 15.34
C ARG A 188 7.03 -13.54 14.69
N THR A 189 7.67 -14.57 15.23
CA THR A 189 8.93 -15.11 14.70
C THR A 189 8.73 -15.70 13.31
N ILE A 190 7.68 -16.50 13.11
CA ILE A 190 7.38 -17.13 11.81
C ILE A 190 6.99 -16.08 10.77
N ALA A 191 6.11 -15.13 11.11
CA ALA A 191 5.61 -14.12 10.19
C ALA A 191 6.71 -13.17 9.66
N LEU A 192 7.82 -13.03 10.38
CA LEU A 192 8.95 -12.17 9.99
C LEU A 192 10.06 -12.91 9.24
N LYS A 193 9.98 -14.23 9.07
CA LYS A 193 10.93 -14.96 8.21
C LYS A 193 10.50 -14.90 6.75
N GLU A 194 11.48 -14.96 5.85
CA GLU A 194 11.19 -15.16 4.43
C GLU A 194 10.60 -16.55 4.21
N ARG A 195 9.63 -16.69 3.29
CA ARG A 195 8.92 -17.96 3.07
C ARG A 195 9.86 -19.11 2.72
N ALA A 196 10.94 -18.80 2.01
CA ALA A 196 11.99 -19.75 1.63
C ALA A 196 12.72 -20.36 2.84
N LEU A 197 12.81 -19.62 3.95
CA LEU A 197 13.52 -20.01 5.17
C LEU A 197 12.63 -20.76 6.19
N LEU A 198 11.33 -20.85 5.94
CA LEU A 198 10.41 -21.58 6.81
C LEU A 198 10.50 -23.09 6.60
N SER A 199 10.60 -23.84 7.70
CA SER A 199 10.41 -25.29 7.73
C SER A 199 8.98 -25.68 7.36
N GLN A 200 8.75 -26.98 7.07
CA GLN A 200 7.40 -27.47 6.74
C GLN A 200 6.40 -27.26 7.88
N GLN A 201 6.84 -27.39 9.14
CA GLN A 201 5.99 -27.16 10.31
C GLN A 201 5.63 -25.69 10.44
N GLU A 202 6.60 -24.78 10.33
CA GLU A 202 6.35 -23.34 10.40
C GLU A 202 5.46 -22.85 9.26
N ARG A 203 5.53 -23.48 8.07
CA ARG A 203 4.63 -23.17 6.95
C ARG A 203 3.17 -23.57 7.21
N ARG A 204 2.92 -24.50 8.13
CA ARG A 204 1.59 -24.98 8.54
C ARG A 204 1.06 -24.27 9.79
N PHE A 205 1.94 -23.67 10.59
CA PHE A 205 1.54 -22.84 11.72
C PHE A 205 0.69 -21.68 11.21
N SER A 206 -0.42 -21.38 11.87
CA SER A 206 -1.22 -20.19 11.60
C SER A 206 -1.82 -19.65 12.89
N GLU A 207 -1.92 -18.33 12.99
CA GLU A 207 -2.49 -17.65 14.14
C GLU A 207 -3.46 -16.59 13.67
N ARG A 208 -4.63 -16.51 14.29
CA ARG A 208 -5.58 -15.43 14.04
C ARG A 208 -5.21 -14.21 14.85
N VAL A 209 -5.14 -13.06 14.19
CA VAL A 209 -4.98 -11.79 14.87
C VAL A 209 -6.27 -11.49 15.63
N SER A 210 -6.18 -11.42 16.96
CA SER A 210 -7.29 -10.97 17.81
C SER A 210 -7.49 -9.46 17.62
N THR A 211 -8.65 -9.06 17.12
CA THR A 211 -8.99 -7.64 16.96
C THR A 211 -9.34 -6.96 18.29
N ALA A 212 -9.80 -7.74 19.28
CA ALA A 212 -10.19 -7.22 20.59
C ALA A 212 -9.01 -6.58 21.36
N SER A 213 -7.78 -7.02 21.10
CA SER A 213 -6.57 -6.47 21.74
C SER A 213 -6.02 -5.22 21.04
N LEU A 214 -6.60 -4.81 19.91
CA LEU A 214 -6.13 -3.66 19.13
C LEU A 214 -6.78 -2.33 19.58
N GLY A 215 -7.98 -2.40 20.17
CA GLY A 215 -8.88 -1.27 20.40
C GLY A 215 -9.71 -0.94 19.15
N ASP A 216 -10.92 -0.40 19.34
CA ASP A 216 -11.96 -0.28 18.28
C ASP A 216 -11.45 0.41 17.00
N GLU A 217 -10.76 1.54 17.16
CA GLU A 217 -10.20 2.30 16.05
C GLU A 217 -9.20 1.49 15.21
N TYR A 218 -8.28 0.79 15.86
CA TYR A 218 -7.25 0.01 15.17
C TYR A 218 -7.77 -1.34 14.67
N ALA A 219 -8.81 -1.88 15.30
CA ALA A 219 -9.48 -3.09 14.86
C ALA A 219 -10.16 -2.88 13.49
N ASP A 220 -10.86 -1.75 13.30
CA ASP A 220 -11.45 -1.39 12.02
C ASP A 220 -10.37 -1.25 10.94
N ILE A 221 -9.30 -0.52 11.21
CA ILE A 221 -8.20 -0.32 10.25
C ILE A 221 -7.49 -1.64 9.94
N ALA A 222 -7.23 -2.48 10.93
CA ALA A 222 -6.59 -3.78 10.77
C ALA A 222 -7.38 -4.66 9.80
N SER A 223 -8.71 -4.65 9.87
CA SER A 223 -9.56 -5.39 8.93
C SER A 223 -9.30 -4.98 7.47
N ASN A 224 -9.04 -3.70 7.24
CA ASN A 224 -8.84 -3.15 5.90
C ASN A 224 -7.40 -3.35 5.36
N ILE A 225 -6.42 -3.61 6.23
CA ILE A 225 -5.02 -3.83 5.84
C ILE A 225 -4.85 -5.21 5.21
N ARG A 226 -4.09 -5.25 4.11
CA ARG A 226 -3.57 -6.49 3.52
C ARG A 226 -2.08 -6.69 3.75
N LEU A 227 -1.30 -5.62 3.70
CA LEU A 227 0.16 -5.69 3.77
C LEU A 227 0.67 -4.91 4.98
N LEU A 228 1.30 -5.61 5.91
CA LEU A 228 1.83 -5.08 7.16
C LEU A 228 3.22 -4.48 6.97
N LYS A 229 3.45 -3.36 7.64
CA LYS A 229 4.80 -2.81 7.82
C LYS A 229 5.57 -3.70 8.78
N ARG A 230 6.83 -4.03 8.45
CA ARG A 230 7.70 -4.74 9.39
C ARG A 230 8.03 -3.87 10.62
N PRO A 231 8.07 -4.44 11.83
CA PRO A 231 8.57 -3.75 13.01
C PRO A 231 10.04 -3.32 12.82
N LYS A 232 10.39 -2.12 13.31
CA LYS A 232 11.78 -1.64 13.29
C LYS A 232 12.63 -2.46 14.26
N GLY A 233 13.80 -2.93 13.79
CA GLY A 233 14.80 -3.60 14.64
C GLY A 233 14.75 -5.13 14.65
N THR A 234 14.01 -5.77 13.75
CA THR A 234 14.10 -7.23 13.54
C THR A 234 15.20 -7.53 12.52
N PRO A 235 16.34 -8.13 12.90
CA PRO A 235 17.36 -8.52 11.93
C PRO A 235 16.81 -9.61 10.99
N PRO A 236 17.31 -9.72 9.75
CA PRO A 236 16.82 -10.65 8.71
C PRO A 236 16.98 -12.15 9.03
N GLY A 237 17.31 -12.52 10.27
CA GLY A 237 17.53 -13.90 10.69
C GLY A 237 17.01 -14.23 12.09
N GLY A 238 16.07 -13.45 12.64
CA GLY A 238 15.33 -13.79 13.85
C GLY A 238 16.20 -14.26 15.02
N LEU A 239 16.75 -13.32 15.79
CA LEU A 239 17.03 -13.45 17.23
C LEU A 239 17.59 -12.09 17.69
N ARG A 240 16.90 -11.42 18.61
CA ARG A 240 17.56 -10.43 19.46
C ARG A 240 18.57 -11.23 20.29
N ARG A 241 19.87 -10.98 20.11
CA ARG A 241 20.84 -11.30 21.16
C ARG A 241 20.41 -10.55 22.41
N THR A 242 19.88 -11.26 23.39
CA THR A 242 19.76 -10.75 24.75
C THR A 242 21.16 -10.34 25.19
N LYS A 243 21.34 -9.07 25.54
CA LYS A 243 22.56 -8.64 26.25
C LYS A 243 22.54 -9.35 27.60
N SER A 244 23.40 -10.34 27.76
CA SER A 244 23.80 -10.83 29.08
C SER A 244 24.66 -9.75 29.71
N GLY A 245 24.12 -9.09 30.73
CA GLY A 245 24.90 -8.43 31.77
C GLY A 245 25.16 -9.42 32.90
#